data_AF-A0A9N9IET4-F1
#
_entry.id   AF-A0A9N9IET4-F1
#
_cell.length_a   1.000
_cell.length_b   1.000
_cell.length_c   1.000
_cell.angle_alpha   90.00
_cell.angle_beta   90.00
_cell.angle_gamma   90.00
#
_symmetry.space_group_name_H-M   'P 1'
#
loop_
_entity.id
_entity.type
_entity.pdbx_description
1 polymer ?
#
loop_
_entity_poly.entity_id
_entity_poly.type
_entity_poly.pdbx_seq_one_letter_code
_entity_poly.pdbx_strand_id
1 'polypeptide(L)'
;MASELIWSYIISEENPSVEGFLKWAQNQTDNMFRLKYEQTFIYLQAIINFHTGVRFNRPLLKFAARRMFAPIWSARQHPIYRLIKIADEEQMLRLRPEIRNLIQERVVTSRSKLLNQHQGHDAILEEINKSLKSLIPPIPSQWYWEIVAYNCTNFSKLCTNIFNIIEYSESEANGPRTYSSFTTKSRRFWVQIRKAQFVNPNADNCIFQNLGGELILSKQMIRFSEITSTKRTEFIKATLIKKTPLGIWHPIPITCDEAELQKSEGSLKKSEILSIITSLIPSLGDSDQSRFCGLSNKSCEELVNILQEVKNILTENNISISEE
;
A
#
# COMPACT_ATOMS: atom_id res chain seq x y z
N MET A 1 -33.23 10.86 13.03
CA MET A 1 -33.24 12.34 12.92
C MET A 1 -33.75 12.86 11.57
N ALA A 2 -33.04 12.71 10.45
CA ALA A 2 -33.57 13.17 9.14
C ALA A 2 -34.83 12.40 8.70
N SER A 3 -34.89 11.09 8.94
CA SER A 3 -36.08 10.27 8.69
C SER A 3 -37.28 10.68 9.54
N GLU A 4 -37.08 11.01 10.82
CA GLU A 4 -38.15 11.49 11.72
C GLU A 4 -38.79 12.80 11.23
N LEU A 5 -37.98 13.70 10.66
CA LEU A 5 -38.49 14.97 10.10
C LEU A 5 -39.34 14.75 8.84
N ILE A 6 -38.97 13.76 8.03
CA ILE A 6 -39.63 13.46 6.76
C ILE A 6 -40.91 12.63 6.99
N TRP A 7 -40.90 11.73 7.98
CA TRP A 7 -42.05 10.88 8.29
C TRP A 7 -43.30 11.66 8.71
N SER A 8 -43.14 12.75 9.46
CA SER A 8 -44.25 13.62 9.83
C SER A 8 -45.00 14.19 8.62
N TYR A 9 -44.28 14.47 7.54
CA TYR A 9 -44.86 14.93 6.28
C TYR A 9 -45.50 13.80 5.47
N ILE A 10 -44.82 12.65 5.36
CA ILE A 10 -45.32 11.47 4.63
C ILE A 10 -46.64 10.97 5.21
N ILE A 11 -46.83 11.07 6.53
CA ILE A 11 -48.09 10.67 7.18
C ILE A 11 -49.19 11.72 6.96
N SER A 12 -48.82 12.99 6.81
CA SER A 12 -49.79 14.08 6.66
C SER A 12 -50.31 14.28 5.24
N GLU A 13 -49.66 13.70 4.22
CA GLU A 13 -50.04 13.90 2.83
C GLU A 13 -50.22 12.59 2.05
N GLU A 14 -51.27 12.54 1.24
CA GLU A 14 -51.66 11.36 0.47
C GLU A 14 -50.70 11.10 -0.70
N ASN A 15 -50.09 12.15 -1.26
CA ASN A 15 -49.11 12.08 -2.34
C ASN A 15 -47.86 12.94 -2.03
N PRO A 16 -46.91 12.43 -1.23
CA PRO A 16 -45.76 13.21 -0.80
C PRO A 16 -44.82 13.51 -1.96
N SER A 17 -44.48 14.79 -2.12
CA SER A 17 -43.44 15.26 -3.05
C SER A 17 -42.36 16.07 -2.33
N VAL A 18 -41.17 16.18 -2.93
CA VAL A 18 -40.04 16.97 -2.38
C VAL A 18 -40.40 18.45 -2.28
N GLU A 19 -41.03 19.01 -3.32
CA GLU A 19 -41.45 20.41 -3.35
C GLU A 19 -42.53 20.68 -2.29
N GLY A 20 -43.46 19.73 -2.13
CA GLY A 20 -44.48 19.79 -1.08
C GLY A 20 -43.88 19.70 0.32
N PHE A 21 -42.83 18.88 0.53
CA PHE A 21 -42.14 18.78 1.82
C PHE A 21 -41.51 20.10 2.21
N LEU A 22 -40.84 20.79 1.28
CA LEU A 22 -40.19 22.07 1.56
C LEU A 22 -41.21 23.15 1.94
N LYS A 23 -42.34 23.23 1.23
CA LYS A 23 -43.44 24.15 1.57
C LYS A 23 -44.08 23.79 2.92
N TRP A 24 -44.33 22.52 3.15
CA TRP A 24 -44.89 22.01 4.40
C TRP A 24 -43.98 22.31 5.60
N ALA A 25 -42.67 22.08 5.46
CA ALA A 25 -41.66 22.31 6.48
C ALA A 25 -41.50 23.81 6.82
N GLN A 26 -41.60 24.70 5.82
CA GLN A 26 -41.57 26.15 6.01
C GLN A 26 -42.79 26.66 6.80
N ASN A 27 -43.94 25.99 6.65
CA ASN A 27 -45.19 26.38 7.31
C ASN A 27 -45.39 25.73 8.69
N GLN A 28 -44.42 24.94 9.19
CA GLN A 28 -44.55 24.29 10.51
C GLN A 28 -44.43 25.31 11.66
N THR A 29 -45.38 25.24 12.59
CA THR A 29 -45.40 26.07 13.81
C THR A 29 -44.80 25.38 15.03
N ASP A 30 -44.57 24.06 14.99
CA ASP A 30 -43.95 23.34 16.09
C ASP A 30 -42.47 23.75 16.27
N ASN A 31 -42.18 24.32 17.43
CA ASN A 31 -40.84 24.77 17.81
C ASN A 31 -39.84 23.60 17.86
N MET A 32 -40.27 22.40 18.26
CA MET A 32 -39.40 21.22 18.33
C MET A 32 -39.03 20.72 16.94
N PHE A 33 -40.01 20.65 16.02
CA PHE A 33 -39.76 20.36 14.62
C PHE A 33 -38.79 21.37 13.98
N ARG A 34 -39.03 22.68 14.17
CA ARG A 34 -38.17 23.73 13.62
C ARG A 34 -36.73 23.61 14.10
N LEU A 35 -36.52 23.38 15.40
CA LEU A 35 -35.17 23.19 15.96
C LEU A 35 -34.46 21.98 15.33
N LYS A 36 -35.14 20.83 15.24
CA LYS A 36 -34.58 19.61 14.62
C LYS A 36 -34.29 19.81 13.12
N TYR A 37 -35.16 20.55 12.42
CA TYR A 37 -34.99 20.89 11.01
C TYR A 37 -33.76 21.78 10.79
N GLU A 38 -33.58 22.83 11.60
CA GLU A 38 -32.40 23.70 11.55
C GLU A 38 -31.11 22.91 11.85
N GLN A 39 -31.12 22.08 12.90
CA GLN A 39 -30.00 21.19 13.24
C GLN A 39 -29.61 20.25 12.08
N THR A 40 -30.60 19.65 11.43
CA THR A 40 -30.36 18.63 10.40
C THR A 40 -30.00 19.23 9.05
N PHE A 41 -30.69 20.27 8.59
CA PHE A 41 -30.53 20.78 7.23
C PHE A 41 -29.63 22.01 7.15
N ILE A 42 -29.71 22.92 8.12
CA ILE A 42 -28.94 24.17 8.07
C ILE A 42 -27.54 23.96 8.66
N TYR A 43 -27.47 23.45 9.88
CA TYR A 43 -26.20 23.29 10.58
C TYR A 43 -25.35 22.15 10.02
N LEU A 44 -25.96 21.01 9.66
CA LEU A 44 -25.21 19.95 8.98
C LEU A 44 -24.61 20.43 7.65
N GLN A 45 -25.39 21.16 6.85
CA GLN A 45 -24.90 21.75 5.60
C GLN A 45 -23.80 22.77 5.86
N ALA A 46 -23.89 23.55 6.95
CA ALA A 46 -22.81 24.45 7.36
C ALA A 46 -21.53 23.68 7.76
N ILE A 47 -21.61 22.53 8.45
CA ILE A 47 -20.46 21.65 8.73
C ILE A 47 -19.85 21.15 7.42
N ILE A 48 -20.67 20.66 6.50
CA ILE A 48 -20.21 20.17 5.19
C ILE A 48 -19.52 21.30 4.43
N ASN A 49 -20.09 22.51 4.41
CA ASN A 49 -19.51 23.68 3.77
C ASN A 49 -18.21 24.12 4.46
N PHE A 50 -18.12 24.03 5.79
CA PHE A 50 -16.90 24.33 6.53
C PHE A 50 -15.80 23.34 6.20
N HIS A 51 -16.10 22.03 6.25
CA HIS A 51 -15.17 20.96 5.91
C HIS A 51 -14.72 21.07 4.47
N THR A 52 -15.64 21.32 3.54
CA THR A 52 -15.36 21.57 2.12
C THR A 52 -14.49 22.82 1.96
N GLY A 53 -14.79 23.91 2.68
CA GLY A 53 -13.99 25.12 2.68
C GLY A 53 -12.58 24.91 3.21
N VAL A 54 -12.40 24.15 4.30
CA VAL A 54 -11.10 23.76 4.85
C VAL A 54 -10.35 22.86 3.89
N ARG A 55 -10.99 21.78 3.43
CA ARG A 55 -10.42 20.78 2.53
C ARG A 55 -9.99 21.38 1.22
N PHE A 56 -10.83 22.21 0.61
CA PHE A 56 -10.61 22.79 -0.71
C PHE A 56 -10.03 24.20 -0.68
N ASN A 57 -9.64 24.66 0.50
CA ASN A 57 -9.11 25.99 0.77
C ASN A 57 -9.96 27.15 0.21
N ARG A 58 -11.29 27.01 0.28
CA ARG A 58 -12.24 28.02 -0.20
C ARG A 58 -12.64 28.95 0.95
N PRO A 59 -12.06 30.16 1.07
CA PRO A 59 -12.32 31.06 2.19
C PRO A 59 -13.79 31.46 2.31
N LEU A 60 -14.48 31.68 1.18
CA LEU A 60 -15.90 32.04 1.16
C LEU A 60 -16.78 30.97 1.85
N LEU A 61 -16.52 29.68 1.59
CA LEU A 61 -17.23 28.59 2.25
C LEU A 61 -16.93 28.51 3.75
N LYS A 62 -15.66 28.73 4.14
CA LYS A 62 -15.27 28.81 5.55
C LYS A 62 -16.03 29.94 6.26
N PHE A 63 -16.08 31.12 5.66
CA PHE A 63 -16.73 32.30 6.24
C PHE A 63 -18.25 32.16 6.31
N ALA A 64 -18.89 31.65 5.25
CA ALA A 64 -20.32 31.40 5.22
C ALA A 64 -20.74 30.40 6.31
N ALA A 65 -20.06 29.25 6.39
CA ALA A 65 -20.33 28.25 7.42
C ALA A 65 -20.10 28.81 8.84
N ARG A 66 -19.00 29.56 9.03
CA ARG A 66 -18.66 30.23 10.30
C ARG A 66 -19.69 31.28 10.72
N ARG A 67 -20.41 31.91 9.78
CA ARG A 67 -21.53 32.83 10.06
C ARG A 67 -22.79 32.05 10.43
N MET A 68 -23.06 30.94 9.75
CA MET A 68 -24.18 30.05 10.10
C MET A 68 -24.07 29.50 11.52
N PHE A 69 -22.88 29.12 11.99
CA PHE A 69 -22.68 28.66 13.38
C PHE A 69 -22.64 29.76 14.45
N ALA A 70 -22.62 31.04 14.07
CA ALA A 70 -22.47 32.14 15.02
C ALA A 70 -23.56 32.16 16.13
N PRO A 71 -24.83 31.79 15.88
CA PRO A 71 -25.85 31.72 16.91
C PRO A 71 -25.67 30.56 17.91
N ILE A 72 -25.01 29.46 17.55
CA ILE A 72 -24.86 28.30 18.46
C ILE A 72 -23.53 28.38 19.23
N TRP A 73 -22.48 28.91 18.62
CA TRP A 73 -21.15 28.90 19.21
C TRP A 73 -21.04 29.98 20.28
N SER A 74 -21.03 29.59 21.56
CA SER A 74 -20.98 30.50 22.72
C SER A 74 -19.86 31.53 22.63
N ALA A 75 -18.65 31.12 22.26
CA ALA A 75 -17.52 32.01 22.04
C ALA A 75 -17.78 33.06 20.93
N ARG A 76 -18.64 32.79 19.95
CA ARG A 76 -19.05 33.77 18.92
C ARG A 76 -20.30 34.56 19.27
N GLN A 77 -21.03 34.16 20.31
CA GLN A 77 -22.02 35.03 20.94
C GLN A 77 -21.38 36.06 21.88
N HIS A 78 -20.20 35.74 22.42
CA HIS A 78 -19.49 36.63 23.31
C HIS A 78 -19.10 37.96 22.62
N PRO A 79 -19.44 39.12 23.21
CA PRO A 79 -19.25 40.44 22.58
C PRO A 79 -17.81 40.71 22.13
N ILE A 80 -16.81 40.30 22.92
CA ILE A 80 -15.39 40.54 22.62
C ILE A 80 -14.95 39.82 21.33
N TYR A 81 -15.31 38.55 21.14
CA TYR A 81 -14.92 37.81 19.94
C TYR A 81 -15.70 38.27 18.70
N ARG A 82 -16.92 38.78 18.87
CA ARG A 82 -17.63 39.46 17.78
C ARG A 82 -16.90 40.73 17.35
N LEU A 83 -16.47 41.55 18.31
CA LEU A 83 -15.70 42.77 18.03
C LEU A 83 -14.38 42.45 17.33
N ILE A 84 -13.63 41.43 17.78
CA ILE A 84 -12.40 40.99 17.10
C ILE A 84 -12.68 40.61 15.65
N LYS A 85 -13.75 39.84 15.40
CA LYS A 85 -14.10 39.41 14.04
C LYS A 85 -14.56 40.56 13.15
N ILE A 86 -15.35 41.50 13.69
CA ILE A 86 -15.78 42.69 12.97
C ILE A 86 -14.57 43.57 12.64
N ALA A 87 -13.66 43.77 13.60
CA ALA A 87 -12.44 44.53 13.40
C ALA A 87 -11.52 43.88 12.35
N ASP A 88 -11.38 42.56 12.35
CA ASP A 88 -10.62 41.82 11.33
C ASP A 88 -11.26 41.95 9.93
N GLU A 89 -12.58 41.78 9.81
CA GLU A 89 -13.31 41.98 8.55
C GLU A 89 -13.22 43.44 8.06
N GLU A 90 -13.34 44.41 8.97
CA GLU A 90 -13.20 45.83 8.67
C GLU A 90 -11.78 46.20 8.23
N GLN A 91 -10.76 45.71 8.93
CA GLN A 91 -9.36 45.90 8.55
C GLN A 91 -9.10 45.33 7.16
N MET A 92 -9.59 44.12 6.86
CA MET A 92 -9.46 43.50 5.54
C MET A 92 -10.15 44.29 4.42
N LEU A 93 -11.26 44.99 4.71
CA LEU A 93 -11.95 45.86 3.76
C LEU A 93 -11.23 47.20 3.53
N ARG A 94 -10.55 47.72 4.57
CA ARG A 94 -9.76 48.95 4.49
C ARG A 94 -8.43 48.77 3.76
N LEU A 95 -7.95 47.53 3.60
CA LEU A 95 -6.75 47.24 2.84
C LEU A 95 -6.93 47.56 1.35
N ARG A 96 -5.84 48.04 0.72
CA ARG A 96 -5.81 48.20 -0.74
C ARG A 96 -6.09 46.86 -1.43
N PRO A 97 -6.83 46.85 -2.56
CA PRO A 97 -7.21 45.61 -3.24
C PRO A 97 -6.01 44.70 -3.54
N GLU A 98 -4.84 45.25 -3.86
CA GLU A 98 -3.64 44.46 -4.15
C GLU A 98 -3.14 43.70 -2.91
N ILE A 99 -3.13 44.36 -1.75
CA ILE A 99 -2.69 43.76 -0.48
C ILE A 99 -3.74 42.76 0.01
N ARG A 100 -5.03 43.11 -0.11
CA ARG A 100 -6.13 42.21 0.26
C ARG A 100 -6.11 40.94 -0.58
N ASN A 101 -5.91 41.08 -1.88
CA ASN A 101 -5.75 39.94 -2.79
C ASN A 101 -4.53 39.13 -2.37
N LEU A 102 -3.36 39.74 -2.19
CA LEU A 102 -2.14 39.05 -1.76
C LEU A 102 -2.31 38.28 -0.44
N ILE A 103 -3.01 38.85 0.55
CA ILE A 103 -3.33 38.16 1.81
C ILE A 103 -4.31 37.02 1.56
N GLN A 104 -5.40 37.23 0.80
CA GLN A 104 -6.35 36.16 0.46
C GLN A 104 -5.67 35.03 -0.32
N GLU A 105 -4.73 35.36 -1.20
CA GLU A 105 -3.93 34.43 -1.98
C GLU A 105 -2.94 33.63 -1.14
N ARG A 106 -2.38 34.22 -0.08
CA ARG A 106 -1.39 33.59 0.81
C ARG A 106 -2.00 32.89 2.03
N VAL A 107 -3.20 33.27 2.45
CA VAL A 107 -4.02 32.49 3.41
C VAL A 107 -4.40 31.13 2.81
N VAL A 108 -4.35 31.00 1.48
CA VAL A 108 -4.51 29.73 0.78
C VAL A 108 -3.19 28.96 0.83
N THR A 109 -3.07 28.07 1.82
CA THR A 109 -1.95 27.12 2.06
C THR A 109 -1.54 26.17 0.92
N SER A 110 -2.02 26.25 -0.33
CA SER A 110 -1.48 25.37 -1.40
C SER A 110 -1.65 25.96 -2.80
N ARG A 111 -0.53 26.11 -3.53
CA ARG A 111 -0.44 26.59 -4.92
C ARG A 111 0.55 25.76 -5.77
N SER A 112 0.71 24.46 -5.52
CA SER A 112 1.39 23.60 -6.51
C SER A 112 0.43 23.33 -7.68
N LYS A 113 0.90 23.38 -8.93
CA LYS A 113 0.11 23.10 -10.15
C LYS A 113 -0.19 21.59 -10.34
N LEU A 114 -0.52 20.87 -9.26
CA LEU A 114 -0.94 19.47 -9.33
C LEU A 114 -2.46 19.36 -9.38
N LEU A 115 -2.98 18.28 -9.99
CA LEU A 115 -4.40 17.94 -10.10
C LEU A 115 -5.17 17.99 -8.75
N ASN A 116 -4.46 17.91 -7.61
CA ASN A 116 -5.02 17.94 -6.25
C ASN A 116 -5.15 19.36 -5.67
N GLN A 117 -5.15 20.39 -6.53
CA GLN A 117 -4.99 21.83 -6.28
C GLN A 117 -5.90 22.52 -5.25
N HIS A 118 -6.84 21.80 -4.66
CA HIS A 118 -7.72 22.34 -3.66
C HIS A 118 -7.43 21.74 -2.28
N GLN A 119 -6.80 20.56 -2.20
CA GLN A 119 -6.58 19.84 -0.94
C GLN A 119 -5.58 20.57 -0.02
N GLY A 120 -5.96 20.80 1.24
CA GLY A 120 -5.04 21.30 2.27
C GLY A 120 -3.88 20.34 2.55
N HIS A 121 -2.76 20.84 3.09
CA HIS A 121 -1.58 20.02 3.40
C HIS A 121 -1.89 18.79 4.27
N ASP A 122 -2.79 18.92 5.23
CA ASP A 122 -3.26 17.79 6.06
C ASP A 122 -3.89 16.68 5.21
N ALA A 123 -4.60 17.02 4.13
CA ALA A 123 -5.21 16.04 3.24
C ALA A 123 -4.19 15.36 2.34
N ILE A 124 -3.15 16.09 1.89
CA ILE A 124 -2.02 15.52 1.15
C ILE A 124 -1.28 14.53 2.06
N LEU A 125 -1.01 14.92 3.29
CA LEU A 125 -0.38 14.04 4.29
C LEU A 125 -1.28 12.85 4.65
N GLU A 126 -2.60 13.04 4.73
CA GLU A 126 -3.56 11.96 4.96
C GLU A 126 -3.58 10.95 3.79
N GLU A 127 -3.48 11.43 2.55
CA GLU A 127 -3.42 10.59 1.36
C GLU A 127 -2.12 9.79 1.31
N ILE A 128 -0.98 10.42 1.58
CA ILE A 128 0.30 9.74 1.74
C ILE A 128 0.23 8.72 2.88
N ASN A 129 -0.33 9.08 4.03
CA ASN A 129 -0.46 8.18 5.17
C ASN A 129 -1.35 6.97 4.85
N LYS A 130 -2.39 7.13 4.03
CA LYS A 130 -3.21 6.00 3.56
C LYS A 130 -2.41 5.05 2.67
N SER A 131 -1.61 5.59 1.75
CA SER A 131 -0.71 4.80 0.91
C SER A 131 0.30 4.04 1.76
N LEU A 132 0.93 4.71 2.73
CA LEU A 132 1.85 4.06 3.68
C LEU A 132 1.17 2.94 4.47
N LYS A 133 -0.03 3.18 5.02
CA LYS A 133 -0.81 2.14 5.74
C LYS A 133 -1.16 0.94 4.88
N SER A 134 -1.31 1.11 3.57
CA SER A 134 -1.58 0.00 2.66
C SER A 134 -0.38 -0.93 2.44
N LEU A 135 0.82 -0.40 2.64
CA LEU A 135 2.10 -1.13 2.47
C LEU A 135 2.59 -1.77 3.78
N ILE A 136 2.00 -1.39 4.90
CA ILE A 136 2.43 -1.76 6.24
C ILE A 136 1.53 -2.88 6.81
N PRO A 137 2.08 -3.88 7.54
CA PRO A 137 1.27 -4.94 8.14
C PRO A 137 0.30 -4.42 9.23
N PRO A 138 -0.76 -5.18 9.57
CA PRO A 138 -1.82 -4.74 10.48
C PRO A 138 -1.35 -4.32 11.89
N ILE A 139 -0.24 -4.89 12.36
CA ILE A 139 0.42 -4.52 13.62
C ILE A 139 1.83 -4.04 13.29
N PRO A 140 2.00 -2.73 13.08
CA PRO A 140 3.29 -2.20 12.66
C PRO A 140 4.21 -1.87 13.81
N SER A 141 5.47 -2.31 13.72
CA SER A 141 6.58 -1.73 14.47
C SER A 141 7.06 -0.42 13.82
N GLN A 142 7.76 0.41 14.58
CA GLN A 142 8.30 1.68 14.10
C GLN A 142 9.25 1.51 12.89
N TRP A 143 10.03 0.44 12.87
CA TRP A 143 10.91 0.09 11.77
C TRP A 143 10.16 -0.07 10.43
N TYR A 144 8.97 -0.68 10.44
CA TYR A 144 8.13 -0.78 9.23
C TYR A 144 7.65 0.58 8.73
N TRP A 145 7.29 1.48 9.65
CA TRP A 145 6.90 2.85 9.27
C TRP A 145 8.05 3.60 8.63
N GLU A 146 9.25 3.49 9.20
CA GLU A 146 10.44 4.16 8.69
C GLU A 146 10.80 3.66 7.29
N ILE A 147 10.90 2.34 7.08
CA ILE A 147 11.24 1.77 5.77
C ILE A 147 10.23 2.13 4.69
N VAL A 148 8.94 2.02 5.01
CA VAL A 148 7.88 2.29 4.03
C VAL A 148 7.78 3.78 3.75
N ALA A 149 7.97 4.66 4.74
CA ALA A 149 7.99 6.10 4.52
C ALA A 149 9.18 6.52 3.64
N TYR A 150 10.38 6.00 3.90
CA TYR A 150 11.58 6.29 3.11
C TYR A 150 11.48 5.81 1.67
N ASN A 151 10.81 4.67 1.43
CA ASN A 151 10.76 4.02 0.12
C ASN A 151 9.37 4.09 -0.54
N CYS A 152 8.46 4.93 -0.06
CA CYS A 152 7.05 4.94 -0.45
C CYS A 152 6.84 5.06 -1.97
N THR A 153 7.65 5.88 -2.64
CA THR A 153 7.59 6.09 -4.09
C THR A 153 8.06 4.87 -4.87
N ASN A 154 9.14 4.22 -4.42
CA ASN A 154 9.68 3.01 -5.03
C ASN A 154 8.72 1.84 -4.86
N PHE A 155 8.14 1.66 -3.67
CA PHE A 155 7.11 0.65 -3.43
C PHE A 155 5.86 0.91 -4.27
N SER A 156 5.43 2.16 -4.42
CA SER A 156 4.29 2.49 -5.27
C SER A 156 4.57 2.13 -6.74
N LYS A 157 5.76 2.44 -7.26
CA LYS A 157 6.18 2.03 -8.62
C LYS A 157 6.21 0.51 -8.78
N LEU A 158 6.78 -0.21 -7.82
CA LEU A 158 6.81 -1.67 -7.81
C LEU A 158 5.39 -2.26 -7.82
N CYS A 159 4.50 -1.75 -6.99
CA CYS A 159 3.09 -2.16 -6.96
C CYS A 159 2.41 -1.90 -8.32
N THR A 160 2.61 -0.73 -8.92
CA THR A 160 2.05 -0.41 -10.24
C THR A 160 2.60 -1.35 -11.32
N ASN A 161 3.89 -1.66 -11.31
CA ASN A 161 4.49 -2.60 -12.26
C ASN A 161 3.92 -4.02 -12.11
N ILE A 162 3.82 -4.52 -10.86
CA ILE A 162 3.21 -5.82 -10.57
C ILE A 162 1.75 -5.83 -11.02
N PHE A 163 1.00 -4.76 -10.75
CA PHE A 163 -0.39 -4.64 -11.18
C PHE A 163 -0.52 -4.61 -12.70
N ASN A 164 0.36 -3.92 -13.41
CA ASN A 164 0.39 -3.93 -14.88
C ASN A 164 0.69 -5.33 -15.45
N ILE A 165 1.63 -6.07 -14.84
CA ILE A 165 1.95 -7.46 -15.23
C ILE A 165 0.73 -8.38 -15.05
N ILE A 166 -0.12 -8.11 -14.06
CA ILE A 166 -1.35 -8.88 -13.78
C ILE A 166 -2.55 -8.34 -14.61
N GLU A 167 -2.33 -7.42 -15.55
CA GLU A 167 -3.36 -6.67 -16.29
C GLU A 167 -4.40 -6.00 -15.38
N TYR A 168 -3.96 -5.55 -14.20
CA TYR A 168 -4.77 -4.75 -13.30
C TYR A 168 -4.71 -3.28 -13.75
N SER A 169 -5.53 -2.94 -14.75
CA SER A 169 -5.83 -1.54 -15.05
C SER A 169 -6.76 -1.00 -13.98
N GLU A 170 -6.27 -0.08 -13.14
CA GLU A 170 -7.18 0.83 -12.44
C GLU A 170 -7.81 1.73 -13.51
N SER A 171 -8.88 1.26 -14.15
CA SER A 171 -9.75 2.15 -14.89
C SER A 171 -10.23 3.20 -13.88
N GLU A 172 -9.82 4.45 -14.09
CA GLU A 172 -10.13 5.62 -13.28
C GLU A 172 -11.49 5.51 -12.59
N ALA A 173 -11.49 5.04 -11.35
CA ALA A 173 -12.69 5.02 -10.55
C ALA A 173 -12.83 6.40 -9.90
N ASN A 174 -13.36 7.35 -10.68
CA ASN A 174 -14.06 8.54 -10.16
C ASN A 174 -15.36 8.16 -9.38
N GLY A 175 -15.39 6.98 -8.76
CA GLY A 175 -16.48 6.45 -7.95
C GLY A 175 -16.15 6.51 -6.46
N PRO A 176 -17.18 6.46 -5.58
CA PRO A 176 -16.99 6.57 -4.14
C PRO A 176 -16.04 5.49 -3.62
N ARG A 177 -15.13 5.92 -2.74
CA ARG A 177 -14.08 5.14 -2.07
C ARG A 177 -14.58 3.77 -1.60
N THR A 178 -14.40 2.76 -2.43
CA THR A 178 -14.55 1.37 -2.04
C THR A 178 -13.29 0.66 -2.49
N TYR A 179 -12.30 0.63 -1.60
CA TYR A 179 -11.09 -0.16 -1.79
C TYR A 179 -11.53 -1.59 -2.11
N SER A 180 -11.05 -2.18 -3.21
CA SER A 180 -11.33 -3.59 -3.45
C SER A 180 -10.73 -4.37 -2.29
N SER A 181 -11.60 -5.04 -1.51
CA SER A 181 -11.16 -5.79 -0.33
C SER A 181 -10.03 -6.74 -0.71
N PHE A 182 -9.10 -7.03 0.20
CA PHE A 182 -8.07 -8.05 -0.01
C PHE A 182 -8.69 -9.33 -0.60
N THR A 183 -9.85 -9.74 -0.08
CA THR A 183 -10.65 -10.86 -0.58
C THR A 183 -11.01 -10.75 -2.06
N THR A 184 -11.39 -9.56 -2.52
CA THR A 184 -11.70 -9.29 -3.94
C THR A 184 -10.43 -9.38 -4.80
N LYS A 185 -9.31 -8.81 -4.35
CA LYS A 185 -8.02 -8.86 -5.05
C LYS A 185 -7.49 -10.29 -5.14
N SER A 186 -7.48 -11.02 -4.02
CA SER A 186 -7.12 -12.45 -3.96
C SER A 186 -8.02 -13.29 -4.85
N ARG A 187 -9.34 -13.08 -4.84
CA ARG A 187 -10.28 -13.85 -5.67
C ARG A 187 -10.03 -13.63 -7.17
N ARG A 188 -9.67 -12.41 -7.59
CA ARG A 188 -9.29 -12.12 -8.99
C ARG A 188 -7.96 -12.76 -9.37
N PHE A 189 -6.97 -12.72 -8.50
CA PHE A 189 -5.70 -13.44 -8.69
C PHE A 189 -5.91 -14.96 -8.86
N TRP A 190 -6.74 -15.56 -7.99
CA TRP A 190 -7.13 -16.98 -8.11
C TRP A 190 -7.92 -17.30 -9.39
N VAL A 191 -8.63 -16.33 -9.98
CA VAL A 191 -9.27 -16.50 -11.29
C VAL A 191 -8.21 -16.52 -12.39
N GLN A 192 -7.20 -15.63 -12.33
CA GLN A 192 -6.11 -15.62 -13.31
C GLN A 192 -5.25 -16.87 -13.24
N ILE A 193 -4.87 -17.32 -12.04
CA ILE A 193 -4.17 -18.60 -11.83
C ILE A 193 -4.93 -19.78 -12.46
N ARG A 194 -6.26 -19.80 -12.33
CA ARG A 194 -7.09 -20.85 -12.93
C ARG A 194 -7.22 -20.72 -14.45
N LYS A 195 -7.30 -19.50 -14.99
CA LYS A 195 -7.28 -19.24 -16.44
C LYS A 195 -5.95 -19.69 -17.06
N ALA A 196 -4.83 -19.41 -16.38
CA ALA A 196 -3.50 -19.87 -16.77
C ALA A 196 -3.30 -21.39 -16.56
N GLN A 197 -4.33 -22.12 -16.11
CA GLN A 197 -4.29 -23.55 -15.77
C GLN A 197 -3.22 -23.93 -14.74
N PHE A 198 -2.63 -22.97 -14.05
CA PHE A 198 -1.56 -23.17 -13.07
C PHE A 198 -2.03 -23.95 -11.84
N VAL A 199 -3.32 -23.83 -11.48
CA VAL A 199 -3.98 -24.67 -10.46
C VAL A 199 -5.22 -25.31 -11.08
N ASN A 200 -5.01 -26.23 -12.02
CA ASN A 200 -6.07 -27.09 -12.56
C ASN A 200 -5.90 -28.53 -12.07
N PRO A 201 -6.72 -29.00 -11.10
CA PRO A 201 -6.62 -30.36 -10.58
C PRO A 201 -7.05 -31.45 -11.57
N ASN A 202 -7.70 -31.08 -12.68
CA ASN A 202 -8.23 -32.02 -13.69
C ASN A 202 -7.33 -32.16 -14.92
N ALA A 203 -6.17 -31.49 -14.94
CA ALA A 203 -5.22 -31.57 -16.04
C ALA A 203 -4.13 -32.61 -15.67
N ASP A 204 -4.34 -33.85 -16.11
CA ASP A 204 -3.43 -34.98 -15.83
C ASP A 204 -2.02 -34.81 -16.44
N ASN A 205 -1.83 -33.82 -17.33
CA ASN A 205 -0.58 -33.50 -18.03
C ASN A 205 -0.07 -32.06 -17.75
N CYS A 206 -0.32 -31.50 -16.56
CA CYS A 206 0.26 -30.20 -16.21
C CYS A 206 1.78 -30.33 -16.07
N ILE A 207 2.52 -29.84 -17.05
CA ILE A 207 3.96 -29.58 -16.91
C ILE A 207 4.09 -28.52 -15.81
N PHE A 208 4.80 -28.85 -14.73
CA PHE A 208 4.96 -27.96 -13.59
C PHE A 208 5.91 -26.83 -13.98
N GLN A 209 5.38 -25.75 -14.51
CA GLN A 209 6.12 -24.61 -15.06
C GLN A 209 5.84 -23.33 -14.27
N ASN A 210 6.70 -22.32 -14.41
CA ASN A 210 6.41 -20.98 -13.89
C ASN A 210 5.22 -20.33 -14.63
N LEU A 211 4.69 -19.22 -14.09
CA LEU A 211 3.55 -18.52 -14.69
C LEU A 211 3.80 -18.00 -16.12
N GLY A 212 5.07 -17.84 -16.51
CA GLY A 212 5.48 -17.44 -17.86
C GLY A 212 5.62 -18.61 -18.84
N GLY A 213 5.56 -19.87 -18.37
CA GLY A 213 5.79 -21.07 -19.19
C GLY A 213 7.25 -21.33 -19.59
N GLU A 214 8.18 -20.47 -19.19
CA GLU A 214 9.59 -20.50 -19.61
C GLU A 214 10.43 -21.50 -18.82
N LEU A 215 10.13 -21.67 -17.53
CA LEU A 215 10.93 -22.51 -16.63
C LEU A 215 10.13 -23.72 -16.15
N ILE A 216 10.72 -24.91 -16.28
CA ILE A 216 10.18 -26.13 -15.67
C ILE A 216 10.64 -26.18 -14.22
N LEU A 217 9.69 -26.17 -13.31
CA LEU A 217 9.89 -26.18 -11.87
C LEU A 217 10.17 -27.60 -11.37
N SER A 218 10.99 -27.68 -10.33
CA SER A 218 11.35 -28.93 -9.67
C SER A 218 10.14 -29.56 -8.98
N LYS A 219 9.96 -30.89 -9.15
CA LYS A 219 8.95 -31.66 -8.39
C LYS A 219 9.16 -31.58 -6.86
N GLN A 220 10.35 -31.21 -6.39
CA GLN A 220 10.60 -31.00 -4.96
C GLN A 220 9.79 -29.82 -4.39
N MET A 221 9.47 -28.81 -5.22
CA MET A 221 8.67 -27.66 -4.80
C MET A 221 7.23 -28.05 -4.44
N ILE A 222 6.70 -29.14 -5.00
CA ILE A 222 5.38 -29.68 -4.61
C ILE A 222 5.38 -30.07 -3.12
N ARG A 223 6.52 -30.60 -2.62
CA ARG A 223 6.70 -31.02 -1.23
C ARG A 223 7.53 -30.02 -0.41
N PHE A 224 7.57 -28.76 -0.84
CA PHE A 224 8.43 -27.74 -0.23
C PHE A 224 8.24 -27.62 1.28
N SER A 225 6.99 -27.56 1.75
CA SER A 225 6.67 -27.45 3.18
C SER A 225 7.16 -28.65 3.99
N GLU A 226 7.07 -29.86 3.43
CA GLU A 226 7.56 -31.07 4.08
C GLU A 226 9.09 -31.06 4.15
N ILE A 227 9.76 -30.78 3.02
CA ILE A 227 11.23 -30.76 2.93
C ILE A 227 11.82 -29.69 3.85
N THR A 228 11.25 -28.48 3.85
CA THR A 228 11.70 -27.40 4.73
C THR A 228 11.49 -27.73 6.21
N SER A 229 10.36 -28.34 6.56
CA SER A 229 10.08 -28.76 7.94
C SER A 229 11.08 -29.82 8.41
N THR A 230 11.35 -30.84 7.59
CA THR A 230 12.34 -31.88 7.90
C THR A 230 13.73 -31.29 8.06
N LYS A 231 14.20 -30.50 7.09
CA LYS A 231 15.50 -29.83 7.13
C LYS A 231 15.65 -28.91 8.36
N ARG A 232 14.61 -28.14 8.70
CA ARG A 232 14.59 -27.30 9.90
C ARG A 232 14.70 -28.14 11.18
N THR A 233 13.97 -29.25 11.24
CA THR A 233 13.99 -30.13 12.41
C THR A 233 15.36 -30.79 12.59
N GLU A 234 15.99 -31.21 11.50
CA GLU A 234 17.36 -31.74 11.50
C GLU A 234 18.38 -30.71 11.96
N PHE A 235 18.27 -29.47 11.46
CA PHE A 235 19.10 -28.35 11.90
C PHE A 235 18.97 -28.13 13.41
N ILE A 236 17.74 -27.99 13.91
CA ILE A 236 17.48 -27.79 15.35
C ILE A 236 18.08 -28.93 16.17
N LYS A 237 17.93 -30.20 15.75
CA LYS A 237 18.50 -31.35 16.46
C LYS A 237 20.02 -31.34 16.46
N ALA A 238 20.66 -31.07 15.32
CA ALA A 238 22.11 -31.08 15.22
C ALA A 238 22.75 -29.90 15.96
N THR A 239 22.17 -28.70 15.87
CA THR A 239 22.70 -27.49 16.51
C THR A 239 22.42 -27.46 18.02
N LEU A 240 21.20 -27.75 18.46
CA LEU A 240 20.81 -27.60 19.88
C LEU A 240 21.07 -28.85 20.72
N ILE A 241 20.87 -30.05 20.16
CA ILE A 241 20.98 -31.30 20.92
C ILE A 241 22.39 -31.88 20.80
N LYS A 242 22.87 -32.08 19.57
CA LYS A 242 24.13 -32.81 19.34
C LYS A 242 25.38 -31.92 19.34
N LYS A 243 25.22 -30.58 19.29
CA LYS A 243 26.32 -29.58 19.20
C LYS A 243 27.39 -29.95 18.17
N THR A 244 26.99 -30.60 17.08
CA THR A 244 27.90 -31.06 16.02
C THR A 244 27.82 -30.07 14.87
N PRO A 245 28.93 -29.73 14.21
CA PRO A 245 28.87 -28.99 12.95
C PRO A 245 27.97 -29.78 11.98
N LEU A 246 26.94 -29.14 11.45
CA LEU A 246 26.13 -29.75 10.39
C LEU A 246 27.02 -29.92 9.16
N GLY A 247 26.87 -31.07 8.49
CA GLY A 247 27.38 -31.26 7.13
C GLY A 247 26.67 -30.35 6.12
N ILE A 248 27.01 -30.54 4.84
CA ILE A 248 26.57 -29.73 3.70
C ILE A 248 25.05 -29.52 3.69
N TRP A 249 24.62 -28.26 3.59
CA TRP A 249 23.21 -27.90 3.42
C TRP A 249 22.95 -27.54 1.96
N HIS A 250 22.24 -28.42 1.25
CA HIS A 250 21.84 -28.12 -0.12
C HIS A 250 20.59 -27.23 -0.13
N PRO A 251 20.54 -26.17 -0.94
CA PRO A 251 19.31 -25.41 -1.16
C PRO A 251 18.24 -26.30 -1.78
N ILE A 252 16.96 -25.97 -1.57
CA ILE A 252 15.87 -26.70 -2.24
C ILE A 252 15.83 -26.18 -3.69
N PRO A 253 16.01 -27.06 -4.69
CA PRO A 253 16.08 -26.64 -6.09
C PRO A 253 14.70 -26.16 -6.54
N ILE A 254 14.67 -25.00 -7.19
CA ILE A 254 13.46 -24.34 -7.69
C ILE A 254 13.15 -24.87 -9.09
N THR A 255 14.17 -25.00 -9.95
CA THR A 255 14.05 -25.50 -11.32
C THR A 255 14.46 -26.98 -11.45
N CYS A 256 14.01 -27.65 -12.51
CA CYS A 256 14.44 -29.01 -12.82
C CYS A 256 15.96 -29.09 -13.05
N ASP A 257 16.53 -28.11 -13.73
CA ASP A 257 17.96 -28.06 -14.03
C ASP A 257 18.80 -27.95 -12.75
N GLU A 258 18.38 -27.12 -11.79
CA GLU A 258 19.00 -27.07 -10.46
C GLU A 258 18.91 -28.42 -9.73
N ALA A 259 17.76 -29.11 -9.85
CA ALA A 259 17.57 -30.40 -9.19
C ALA A 259 18.43 -31.52 -9.81
N GLU A 260 18.66 -31.47 -11.12
CA GLU A 260 19.55 -32.40 -11.82
C GLU A 260 21.02 -32.09 -11.54
N LEU A 261 21.39 -30.81 -11.54
CA LEU A 261 22.73 -30.37 -11.16
C LEU A 261 23.07 -30.81 -9.73
N GLN A 262 22.20 -30.59 -8.75
CA GLN A 262 22.44 -31.04 -7.38
C GLN A 262 22.60 -32.56 -7.25
N LYS A 263 21.84 -33.34 -8.02
CA LYS A 263 21.99 -34.82 -8.06
C LYS A 263 23.34 -35.22 -8.64
N SER A 264 23.77 -34.53 -9.70
CA SER A 264 25.06 -34.79 -10.35
C SER A 264 26.23 -34.40 -9.45
N GLU A 265 26.13 -33.29 -8.72
CA GLU A 265 27.15 -32.76 -7.83
C GLU A 265 27.41 -33.66 -6.63
N GLY A 266 26.38 -34.34 -6.12
CA GLY A 266 26.52 -35.35 -5.07
C GLY A 266 27.32 -36.59 -5.51
N SER A 267 27.62 -36.75 -6.81
CA SER A 267 28.37 -37.89 -7.37
C SER A 267 29.77 -37.53 -7.89
N LEU A 268 30.14 -36.25 -7.88
CA LEU A 268 31.41 -35.78 -8.45
C LEU A 268 32.62 -36.15 -7.58
N LYS A 269 33.73 -36.48 -8.23
CA LYS A 269 35.01 -36.70 -7.55
C LYS A 269 35.63 -35.36 -7.15
N LYS A 270 36.42 -35.36 -6.07
CA LYS A 270 37.15 -34.18 -5.55
C LYS A 270 37.87 -33.38 -6.66
N SER A 271 38.50 -34.06 -7.61
CA SER A 271 39.22 -33.46 -8.74
C SER A 271 38.32 -32.70 -9.72
N GLU A 272 37.10 -33.19 -9.95
CA GLU A 272 36.13 -32.58 -10.85
C GLU A 272 35.56 -31.32 -10.22
N ILE A 273 35.24 -31.35 -8.93
CA ILE A 273 34.76 -30.19 -8.16
C ILE A 273 35.82 -29.08 -8.17
N LEU A 274 37.09 -29.42 -7.94
CA LEU A 274 38.22 -28.49 -8.03
C LEU A 274 38.33 -27.85 -9.42
N SER A 275 38.17 -28.63 -10.48
CA SER A 275 38.19 -28.12 -11.86
C SER A 275 37.06 -27.13 -12.11
N ILE A 276 35.85 -27.42 -11.63
CA ILE A 276 34.69 -26.54 -11.79
C ILE A 276 34.90 -25.23 -11.03
N ILE A 277 35.30 -25.28 -9.76
CA ILE A 277 35.54 -24.06 -8.97
C ILE A 277 36.63 -23.21 -9.62
N THR A 278 37.73 -23.82 -10.06
CA THR A 278 38.84 -23.10 -10.71
C THR A 278 38.40 -22.44 -12.02
N SER A 279 37.44 -23.03 -12.74
CA SER A 279 36.87 -22.42 -13.95
C SER A 279 35.90 -21.25 -13.66
N LEU A 280 35.29 -21.20 -12.48
CA LEU A 280 34.32 -20.17 -12.07
C LEU A 280 34.96 -19.00 -11.31
N ILE A 281 36.13 -19.19 -10.70
CA ILE A 281 36.88 -18.12 -10.01
C ILE A 281 37.13 -16.89 -10.90
N PRO A 282 37.54 -17.01 -12.18
CA PRO A 282 37.79 -15.86 -13.04
C PRO A 282 36.57 -14.98 -13.31
N SER A 283 35.36 -15.50 -13.13
CA SER A 283 34.11 -14.73 -13.29
C SER A 283 33.67 -13.96 -12.05
N LEU A 284 34.40 -14.07 -10.93
CA LEU A 284 34.17 -13.31 -9.71
C LEU A 284 34.94 -11.98 -9.71
N GLY A 285 34.47 -10.99 -8.94
CA GLY A 285 35.21 -9.73 -8.73
C GLY A 285 36.50 -9.93 -7.92
N ASP A 286 37.49 -9.05 -8.11
CA ASP A 286 38.84 -9.17 -7.51
C ASP A 286 38.85 -9.38 -5.99
N SER A 287 37.88 -8.78 -5.27
CA SER A 287 37.71 -8.96 -3.83
C SER A 287 37.29 -10.38 -3.44
N ASP A 288 36.43 -11.01 -4.25
CA ASP A 288 35.89 -12.34 -3.98
C ASP A 288 36.85 -13.44 -4.44
N GLN A 289 37.63 -13.21 -5.50
CA GLN A 289 38.68 -14.14 -5.94
C GLN A 289 39.69 -14.42 -4.82
N SER A 290 40.07 -13.39 -4.06
CA SER A 290 41.03 -13.50 -2.96
C SER A 290 40.56 -14.40 -1.80
N ARG A 291 39.23 -14.61 -1.66
CA ARG A 291 38.63 -15.43 -0.61
C ARG A 291 38.73 -16.93 -0.90
N PHE A 292 38.89 -17.31 -2.16
CA PHE A 292 38.89 -18.72 -2.60
C PHE A 292 40.31 -19.29 -2.83
N CYS A 293 41.33 -18.77 -2.16
CA CYS A 293 42.69 -19.30 -2.19
C CYS A 293 42.83 -20.63 -1.40
N GLY A 294 43.68 -21.55 -1.88
CA GLY A 294 44.06 -22.76 -1.15
C GLY A 294 43.06 -23.93 -1.20
N LEU A 295 42.35 -24.11 -2.32
CA LEU A 295 41.31 -25.13 -2.50
C LEU A 295 41.83 -26.58 -2.49
N SER A 296 43.08 -26.82 -2.86
CA SER A 296 43.66 -28.17 -2.98
C SER A 296 43.67 -28.94 -1.65
N ASN A 297 43.80 -28.24 -0.52
CA ASN A 297 43.91 -28.82 0.82
C ASN A 297 42.55 -29.12 1.47
N LYS A 298 41.44 -28.68 0.85
CA LYS A 298 40.10 -28.80 1.43
C LYS A 298 39.50 -30.18 1.24
N SER A 299 38.60 -30.60 2.14
CA SER A 299 37.88 -31.86 2.01
C SER A 299 36.92 -31.83 0.81
N CYS A 300 36.48 -32.99 0.33
CA CYS A 300 35.50 -33.04 -0.77
C CYS A 300 34.21 -32.30 -0.39
N GLU A 301 33.82 -32.37 0.89
CA GLU A 301 32.63 -31.71 1.42
C GLU A 301 32.78 -30.18 1.49
N GLU A 302 33.95 -29.70 1.91
CA GLU A 302 34.27 -28.27 1.94
C GLU A 302 34.30 -27.66 0.53
N LEU A 303 34.76 -28.43 -0.46
CA LEU A 303 34.79 -27.98 -1.85
C LEU A 303 33.38 -27.83 -2.44
N VAL A 304 32.43 -28.69 -2.09
CA VAL A 304 31.02 -28.55 -2.52
C VAL A 304 30.39 -27.28 -1.92
N ASN A 305 30.67 -26.96 -0.65
CA ASN A 305 30.19 -25.72 -0.02
C ASN A 305 30.72 -24.48 -0.75
N ILE A 306 32.01 -24.48 -1.10
CA ILE A 306 32.65 -23.38 -1.82
C ILE A 306 32.07 -23.26 -3.22
N LEU A 307 31.83 -24.37 -3.91
CA LEU A 307 31.18 -24.36 -5.22
C LEU A 307 29.80 -23.70 -5.16
N GLN A 308 29.01 -24.01 -4.13
CA GLN A 308 27.69 -23.41 -3.95
C GLN A 308 27.79 -21.92 -3.59
N GLU A 309 28.75 -21.53 -2.75
CA GLU A 309 29.00 -20.13 -2.39
C GLU A 309 29.41 -19.29 -3.62
N VAL A 310 30.33 -19.81 -4.44
CA VAL A 310 30.74 -19.20 -5.71
C VAL A 310 29.55 -19.03 -6.65
N LYS A 311 28.69 -20.05 -6.78
CA LYS A 311 27.48 -19.96 -7.61
C LYS A 311 26.50 -18.91 -7.12
N ASN A 312 26.27 -18.82 -5.80
CA ASN A 312 25.36 -17.85 -5.22
C ASN A 312 25.84 -16.41 -5.49
N ILE A 313 27.15 -16.15 -5.33
CA ILE A 313 27.75 -14.84 -5.63
C ILE A 313 27.59 -14.50 -7.12
N LEU A 314 27.79 -15.48 -8.01
CA LEU A 314 27.60 -15.26 -9.46
C LEU A 314 26.12 -14.98 -9.81
N THR A 315 25.16 -15.64 -9.18
CA THR A 315 23.74 -15.33 -9.37
C THR A 315 23.36 -13.94 -8.86
N GLU A 316 23.88 -13.51 -7.70
CA GLU A 316 23.66 -12.16 -7.17
C GLU A 316 24.27 -11.09 -8.07
N ASN A 317 25.48 -11.32 -8.59
CA ASN A 317 26.15 -10.42 -9.52
C ASN A 317 25.40 -10.31 -10.86
N ASN A 318 24.91 -11.42 -11.41
CA ASN A 318 24.12 -11.39 -12.66
C ASN A 318 22.77 -10.67 -12.49
N ILE A 319 22.12 -10.77 -11.32
CA ILE A 319 20.88 -10.03 -11.04
C ILE A 319 21.18 -8.51 -11.00
N SER A 320 22.31 -8.10 -10.39
CA SER A 320 22.71 -6.69 -10.33
C SER A 320 23.04 -6.07 -11.70
N ILE A 321 23.55 -6.85 -12.65
CA ILE A 321 23.88 -6.38 -14.01
C ILE A 321 22.63 -6.28 -14.89
N SER A 322 21.57 -7.03 -14.58
CA SER A 322 20.29 -6.98 -15.32
C SER A 322 19.35 -5.84 -14.90
N GLU A 323 19.70 -5.07 -13.87
CA GLU A 323 18.91 -3.94 -13.34
C GLU A 323 19.44 -2.55 -13.76
N GLU A 324 20.45 -2.46 -14.66
CA GLU A 324 20.86 -1.21 -15.33
C GLU A 324 20.23 -1.06 -16.73
#